data_AF-A0A936PJS9-F1
#
_entry.id   AF-A0A936PJS9-F1
#
_cell.length_a   1.000
_cell.length_b   1.000
_cell.length_c   1.000
_cell.angle_alpha   90.00
_cell.angle_beta   90.00
_cell.angle_gamma   90.00
#
_symmetry.space_group_name_H-M   'P 1'
#
loop_
_entity.id
_entity.type
_entity.pdbx_description
1 polymer ?
#
loop_
_entity_poly.entity_id
_entity_poly.type
_entity_poly.pdbx_seq_one_letter_code
_entity_poly.pdbx_strand_id
1 'polypeptide(L)'
;MKKAYSRFIIPFIKIAAFLFLPALITGTISRFINPYQFWPAAFFSLAFPAIWIFTLISALLLIRKKPWFLSLMIGVLVSAPLMMRHFTIPFFHQNKSAGDYMT
;
A
#
# COMPACT_ATOMS: atom_id res chain seq x y z
N MET A 1 -29.78 15.77 8.35
CA MET A 1 -29.14 15.46 7.05
C MET A 1 -27.90 14.54 7.11
N LYS A 2 -27.17 14.41 8.24
CA LYS A 2 -25.96 13.54 8.34
C LYS A 2 -26.17 12.02 8.16
N LYS A 3 -27.39 11.48 8.32
CA LYS A 3 -27.67 10.03 8.26
C LYS A 3 -27.68 9.44 6.84
N ALA A 4 -28.02 10.22 5.82
CA ALA A 4 -28.14 9.72 4.44
C ALA A 4 -26.77 9.52 3.78
N TYR A 5 -25.85 10.45 4.00
CA TYR A 5 -24.47 10.39 3.47
C TYR A 5 -23.74 9.11 3.91
N SER A 6 -23.89 8.73 5.18
CA SER A 6 -23.30 7.52 5.74
C SER A 6 -23.82 6.23 5.07
N ARG A 7 -25.07 6.20 4.57
CA ARG A 7 -25.62 4.97 3.96
C ARG A 7 -25.00 4.64 2.61
N PHE A 8 -24.59 5.63 1.83
CA PHE A 8 -24.03 5.43 0.50
C PHE A 8 -22.49 5.42 0.49
N ILE A 9 -21.86 6.17 1.39
CA ILE A 9 -20.40 6.22 1.47
C ILE A 9 -19.80 4.95 2.06
N ILE A 10 -20.43 4.36 3.08
CA ILE A 10 -19.93 3.12 3.70
C ILE A 10 -19.84 1.95 2.71
N PRO A 11 -20.85 1.64 1.87
CA PRO A 11 -20.74 0.58 0.88
C PRO A 11 -19.69 0.92 -0.19
N PHE A 12 -19.58 2.19 -0.61
CA PHE A 12 -18.54 2.61 -1.55
C PHE A 12 -17.12 2.37 -0.99
N ILE A 13 -16.87 2.75 0.27
CA ILE A 13 -15.60 2.49 0.95
C ILE A 13 -15.35 0.98 1.08
N LYS A 14 -16.38 0.18 1.34
CA LYS A 14 -16.22 -1.28 1.40
C LYS A 14 -15.83 -1.89 0.05
N ILE A 15 -16.47 -1.44 -1.03
CA ILE A 15 -16.16 -1.88 -2.39
C ILE A 15 -14.73 -1.47 -2.74
N ALA A 16 -14.35 -0.22 -2.45
CA ALA A 16 -13.00 0.28 -2.66
C ALA A 16 -11.97 -0.52 -1.83
N ALA A 17 -12.25 -0.74 -0.54
CA ALA A 17 -11.41 -1.54 0.36
C ALA A 17 -11.25 -3.00 -0.12
N PHE A 18 -12.33 -3.59 -0.64
CA PHE A 18 -12.31 -4.91 -1.25
C PHE A 18 -11.47 -4.95 -2.54
N LEU A 19 -11.44 -3.86 -3.30
CA LEU A 19 -10.61 -3.73 -4.51
C LEU A 19 -9.13 -3.47 -4.18
N PHE A 20 -8.86 -2.70 -3.11
CA PHE A 20 -7.50 -2.32 -2.72
C PHE A 20 -6.74 -3.42 -1.98
N LEU A 21 -7.43 -4.32 -1.28
CA LEU A 21 -6.82 -5.49 -0.63
C LEU A 21 -6.06 -6.41 -1.61
N PRO A 22 -6.67 -6.91 -2.70
CA PRO A 22 -5.95 -7.72 -3.68
C PRO A 22 -4.91 -6.91 -4.45
N ALA A 23 -5.10 -5.59 -4.64
CA ALA A 23 -4.07 -4.72 -5.21
C ALA A 23 -2.83 -4.62 -4.31
N LEU A 24 -3.03 -4.53 -2.98
CA LEU A 24 -1.95 -4.59 -1.98
C LEU A 24 -1.21 -5.93 -2.05
N ILE A 25 -1.93 -7.04 -2.09
CA ILE A 25 -1.36 -8.39 -2.19
C ILE A 25 -0.60 -8.55 -3.53
N THR A 26 -1.16 -8.05 -4.62
CA THR A 26 -0.51 -8.13 -5.94
C THR A 26 0.77 -7.28 -5.95
N GLY A 27 0.75 -6.10 -5.33
CA GLY A 27 1.94 -5.27 -5.17
C GLY A 27 3.03 -5.91 -4.30
N THR A 28 2.67 -6.64 -3.23
CA THR A 28 3.65 -7.36 -2.42
C THR A 28 4.26 -8.55 -3.16
N ILE A 29 3.45 -9.28 -3.94
CA ILE A 29 3.89 -10.44 -4.72
C ILE A 29 4.63 -9.99 -6.00
N SER A 30 4.45 -8.74 -6.46
CA SER A 30 5.14 -8.19 -7.63
C SER A 30 6.67 -8.31 -7.57
N ARG A 31 7.27 -8.42 -6.38
CA ARG A 31 8.71 -8.64 -6.24
C ARG A 31 9.15 -10.05 -6.67
N PHE A 32 8.24 -11.01 -6.60
CA PHE A 32 8.47 -12.42 -6.93
C PHE A 32 7.97 -12.78 -8.33
N ILE A 33 7.18 -11.90 -8.97
CA ILE A 33 6.66 -12.11 -10.32
C ILE A 33 7.44 -11.26 -11.31
N ASN A 34 7.83 -11.86 -12.44
CA ASN A 34 8.52 -11.15 -13.51
C ASN A 34 7.57 -10.11 -14.13
N PRO A 35 7.87 -8.80 -14.09
CA PRO A 35 6.96 -7.74 -14.52
C PRO A 35 6.58 -7.84 -16.01
N TYR A 36 7.40 -8.51 -16.82
CA TYR A 36 7.14 -8.76 -18.24
C TYR A 36 5.98 -9.75 -18.49
N GLN A 37 5.69 -10.62 -17.51
CA GLN A 37 4.63 -11.63 -17.62
C GLN A 37 3.33 -11.17 -16.97
N PHE A 38 3.36 -10.17 -16.09
CA PHE A 38 2.18 -9.69 -15.37
C PHE A 38 2.21 -8.18 -15.15
N TRP A 39 1.91 -7.44 -16.23
CA TRP A 39 1.84 -5.98 -16.25
C TRP A 39 0.98 -5.34 -15.14
N PRO A 40 -0.12 -5.96 -14.62
CA PRO A 40 -0.91 -5.34 -13.56
C PRO A 40 -0.11 -5.26 -12.26
N ALA A 41 0.77 -6.21 -11.96
CA ALA A 41 1.60 -6.17 -10.75
C ALA A 41 2.60 -5.01 -10.79
N ALA A 42 3.21 -4.74 -11.95
CA ALA A 42 4.11 -3.60 -12.11
C ALA A 42 3.37 -2.27 -11.90
N PHE A 43 2.16 -2.13 -12.45
CA PHE A 43 1.33 -0.94 -12.27
C PHE A 43 0.92 -0.73 -10.80
N PHE A 44 0.45 -1.78 -10.13
CA PHE A 44 0.08 -1.72 -8.71
C PHE A 44 1.27 -1.55 -7.78
N SER A 45 2.47 -2.01 -8.17
CA SER A 45 3.71 -1.74 -7.43
C SER A 45 4.09 -0.26 -7.50
N LEU A 46 3.87 0.42 -8.63
CA LEU A 46 4.14 1.86 -8.75
C LEU A 46 3.15 2.68 -7.91
N ALA A 47 1.87 2.32 -7.95
CA ALA A 47 0.82 2.94 -7.17
C ALA A 47 0.79 2.47 -5.70
N PHE A 48 1.71 1.59 -5.29
CA PHE A 48 1.69 0.93 -3.99
C PHE A 48 1.62 1.89 -2.79
N PRO A 49 2.39 3.00 -2.72
CA PRO A 49 2.29 3.94 -1.61
C PRO A 49 0.91 4.60 -1.53
N ALA A 50 0.33 4.96 -2.67
CA ALA A 50 -1.01 5.54 -2.73
C ALA A 50 -2.07 4.52 -2.28
N ILE A 51 -2.00 3.29 -2.80
CA ILE A 51 -2.91 2.19 -2.42
C ILE A 51 -2.81 1.92 -0.92
N TRP A 52 -1.61 1.88 -0.36
CA TRP A 52 -1.39 1.70 1.08
C TRP A 52 -2.07 2.81 1.91
N ILE A 53 -1.90 4.08 1.52
CA ILE A 53 -2.53 5.23 2.18
C ILE A 53 -4.06 5.15 2.08
N PHE A 54 -4.61 4.84 0.89
CA PHE A 54 -6.05 4.67 0.72
C PHE A 54 -6.61 3.52 1.56
N THR A 55 -5.85 2.43 1.71
CA THR A 55 -6.24 1.29 2.55
C THR A 55 -6.21 1.66 4.02
N LEU A 56 -5.21 2.44 4.47
CA LEU A 56 -5.14 2.99 5.82
C LEU A 56 -6.34 3.90 6.13
N ILE A 57 -6.64 4.84 5.24
CA ILE A 57 -7.80 5.75 5.39
C ILE A 57 -9.09 4.93 5.44
N SER A 58 -9.24 3.94 4.57
CA SER A 58 -10.40 3.05 4.56
C SER A 58 -10.53 2.27 5.87
N ALA A 59 -9.42 1.80 6.43
CA ALA A 59 -9.40 1.16 7.75
C ALA A 59 -9.88 2.13 8.84
N LEU A 60 -9.34 3.36 8.91
CA LEU A 60 -9.78 4.36 9.87
C LEU A 60 -11.28 4.67 9.76
N LEU A 61 -11.81 4.79 8.53
CA LEU A 61 -13.24 5.04 8.30
C LEU A 61 -14.12 3.84 8.71
N LEU A 62 -13.57 2.62 8.64
CA LEU A 62 -14.22 1.37 9.03
C LEU A 62 -13.92 0.95 10.47
N ILE A 63 -13.33 1.81 11.32
CA ILE A 63 -12.94 1.47 12.69
C ILE A 63 -14.11 0.95 13.56
N ARG A 64 -15.34 1.42 13.29
CA ARG A 64 -16.57 0.95 13.95
C ARG A 64 -17.04 -0.43 13.48
N LYS A 65 -16.43 -1.00 12.43
CA LYS A 65 -16.75 -2.29 11.82
C LYS A 65 -15.57 -3.24 12.02
N LYS A 66 -15.43 -3.75 13.26
CA LYS A 66 -14.34 -4.64 13.72
C LYS A 66 -13.79 -5.63 12.66
N PRO A 67 -14.58 -6.49 12.00
CA PRO A 67 -14.01 -7.48 11.06
C PRO A 67 -13.36 -6.85 9.83
N TRP A 68 -13.96 -5.77 9.30
CA TRP A 68 -13.42 -5.05 8.15
C TRP A 68 -12.18 -4.24 8.51
N PHE A 69 -12.22 -3.57 9.66
CA PHE A 69 -11.06 -2.86 10.20
C PHE A 69 -9.86 -3.79 10.39
N LEU A 70 -10.09 -4.96 11.00
CA LEU A 70 -9.02 -5.90 11.32
C LEU A 70 -8.39 -6.48 10.04
N SER A 71 -9.21 -6.84 9.04
CA SER A 71 -8.71 -7.33 7.75
C SER A 71 -7.86 -6.29 7.02
N LEU A 72 -8.31 -5.03 6.98
CA LEU A 72 -7.54 -3.94 6.36
C LEU A 72 -6.28 -3.62 7.15
N MET A 73 -6.35 -3.62 8.48
CA MET A 73 -5.18 -3.41 9.34
C MET A 73 -4.12 -4.49 9.14
N ILE A 74 -4.51 -5.76 9.08
CA ILE A 74 -3.57 -6.85 8.77
C ILE A 74 -2.91 -6.61 7.42
N GLY A 75 -3.68 -6.27 6.38
CA GLY A 75 -3.13 -5.95 5.06
C GLY A 75 -2.12 -4.80 5.09
N VAL A 76 -2.44 -3.72 5.80
CA VAL A 76 -1.58 -2.55 5.99
C VAL A 76 -0.30 -2.89 6.76
N LEU A 77 -0.41 -3.68 7.83
CA LEU A 77 0.73 -4.12 8.66
C LEU A 77 1.69 -5.02 7.88
N VAL A 78 1.17 -5.99 7.14
CA VAL A 78 1.98 -6.91 6.30
C VAL A 78 2.72 -6.15 5.19
N SER A 79 2.11 -5.10 4.65
CA SER A 79 2.68 -4.27 3.59
C SER A 79 3.52 -3.09 4.09
N ALA A 80 3.48 -2.76 5.39
CA ALA A 80 4.26 -1.69 6.00
C ALA A 80 5.79 -1.78 5.75
N PRO A 81 6.46 -2.95 5.90
CA PRO A 81 7.89 -3.04 5.60
C PRO A 81 8.22 -2.78 4.13
N LEU A 82 7.33 -3.14 3.21
CA LEU A 82 7.47 -2.83 1.79
C LEU A 82 7.31 -1.33 1.51
N MET A 83 6.39 -0.66 2.21
CA MET A 83 6.25 0.79 2.10
C MET A 83 7.46 1.52 2.68
N MET A 84 7.98 1.11 3.84
CA MET A 84 9.20 1.68 4.42
C MET A 84 10.39 1.58 3.46
N ARG A 85 10.47 0.50 2.67
CA ARG A 85 11.50 0.33 1.64
C ARG A 85 11.43 1.39 0.52
N HIS A 86 10.25 1.88 0.17
CA HIS A 86 10.09 2.97 -0.80
C HIS A 86 10.60 4.31 -0.25
N PHE A 87 10.56 4.50 1.07
CA PHE A 87 11.11 5.67 1.76
C PHE A 87 12.56 5.48 2.21
N THR A 88 13.13 4.28 2.06
CA THR A 88 14.55 4.03 2.33
C THR A 88 15.36 4.58 1.16
N ILE A 89 15.52 5.90 1.16
CA ILE A 89 16.38 6.62 0.23
C ILE A 89 17.82 6.12 0.47
N PRO A 90 18.65 5.88 -0.56
CA PRO A 90 20.05 5.49 -0.41
C PRO A 90 20.92 6.65 0.12
N PHE A 91 20.50 7.32 1.19
CA PHE A 91 21.31 8.34 1.87
C PHE A 91 22.55 7.73 2.53
N PHE A 92 22.57 6.42 2.81
CA PHE A 92 23.72 5.74 3.42
C PHE A 92 24.71 5.12 2.42
N HIS A 93 24.56 5.37 1.11
CA HIS A 93 25.47 4.85 0.08
C HIS A 93 26.13 5.93 -0.79
N GLN A 94 26.21 7.18 -0.31
CA GLN A 94 27.03 8.21 -0.97
C GLN A 94 28.33 8.55 -0.23
N ASN A 95 28.50 8.14 1.03
CA ASN A 95 29.71 8.49 1.80
C ASN A 95 30.89 7.52 1.61
N LYS A 96 30.75 6.46 0.79
CA LYS A 96 31.84 5.51 0.50
C LYS A 96 32.49 5.67 -0.86
N SER A 97 31.86 6.37 -1.80
CA SER A 97 32.43 6.53 -3.14
C SER A 97 33.27 7.78 -3.30
N ALA A 98 33.29 8.71 -2.34
CA ALA A 98 34.05 9.96 -2.44
C ALA A 98 35.56 9.88 -2.19
N GLY A 99 36.03 8.75 -1.62
CA GLY A 99 37.45 8.56 -1.30
C GLY A 99 38.26 7.79 -2.34
N ASP A 100 37.60 7.19 -3.34
CA ASP A 100 38.21 6.16 -4.21
C ASP A 100 38.58 6.66 -5.62
N TYR A 101 38.45 7.97 -5.85
CA TYR A 101 38.93 8.64 -7.07
C TYR A 101 40.17 9.53 -6.83
N MET A 102 40.80 9.41 -5.66
CA MET A 102 41.99 10.18 -5.29
C MET A 102 43.22 9.31 -4.93
N THR A 103 43.26 8.04 -5.33
CA THR A 103 44.46 7.18 -5.24
C THR A 103 44.74 6.48 -6.55
#